data_AF-A0A7K2WJ73-F1
#
_entry.id   AF-A0A7K2WJ73-F1
#
_cell.length_a   1.000
_cell.length_b   1.000
_cell.length_c   1.000
_cell.angle_alpha   90.00
_cell.angle_beta   90.00
_cell.angle_gamma   90.00
#
_symmetry.space_group_name_H-M   'P 1'
#
loop_
_entity.id
_entity.type
_entity.pdbx_description
1 polymer ?
#
loop_
_entity_poly.entity_id
_entity_poly.type
_entity_poly.pdbx_seq_one_letter_code
_entity_poly.pdbx_strand_id
1 'polypeptide(L)'
;MAVHEARQGAHGGGCTCGDCPHGAREGHRRAVAAFLAKRDELAAGQGLPAAVAHSAGASRQWVSDELTQSARAVADRSREAGDAWLHSVWLRTLQVVWGAVVVLALAQTATAIGAGWTGARTAGLLAALVAAGLLTVAARLHRARG
;
A
#
# COMPACT_ATOMS: atom_id res chain seq x y z
N MET A 1 -19.66 -30.60 15.08
CA MET A 1 -19.68 -29.76 13.86
C MET A 1 -19.04 -28.44 14.25
N ALA A 2 -17.78 -28.24 13.85
CA ALA A 2 -16.88 -27.21 14.35
C ALA A 2 -17.16 -25.86 13.72
N VAL A 3 -17.47 -24.86 14.54
CA VAL A 3 -17.53 -23.46 14.12
C VAL A 3 -16.15 -22.82 14.30
N HIS A 4 -15.66 -22.26 13.20
CA HIS A 4 -14.39 -21.56 13.07
C HIS A 4 -14.13 -20.60 14.23
N GLU A 5 -13.18 -20.96 15.08
CA GLU A 5 -12.45 -20.00 15.90
C GLU A 5 -11.79 -19.00 14.94
N ALA A 6 -12.28 -17.76 14.99
CA ALA A 6 -11.59 -16.60 14.46
C ALA A 6 -10.27 -16.44 15.22
N ARG A 7 -9.23 -17.13 14.76
CA ARG A 7 -7.83 -16.89 15.11
C ARG A 7 -7.43 -15.51 14.57
N GLN A 8 -7.92 -14.46 15.21
CA GLN A 8 -7.25 -13.17 15.21
C GLN A 8 -6.02 -13.33 16.10
N GLY A 9 -4.96 -13.88 15.52
CA GLY A 9 -3.64 -13.86 16.12
C GLY A 9 -3.20 -12.41 16.28
N ALA A 10 -3.24 -11.90 17.51
CA ALA A 10 -2.49 -10.73 17.89
C ALA A 10 -1.00 -11.06 17.71
N HIS A 11 -0.46 -10.73 16.54
CA HIS A 11 0.97 -10.87 16.26
C HIS A 11 1.74 -9.82 17.07
N GLY A 12 2.15 -10.20 18.27
CA GLY A 12 3.27 -9.57 18.96
C GLY A 12 4.57 -9.87 18.20
N GLY A 13 5.32 -8.83 17.86
CA GLY A 13 6.66 -8.94 17.27
C GLY A 13 6.69 -9.10 15.75
N GLY A 14 6.90 -7.97 15.05
CA GLY A 14 7.45 -7.89 13.70
C GLY A 14 6.93 -8.91 12.69
N CYS A 15 5.77 -8.65 12.09
CA CYS A 15 5.27 -9.50 11.03
C CYS A 15 6.28 -9.59 9.86
N THR A 16 6.78 -10.80 9.61
CA THR A 16 7.69 -11.15 8.50
C THR A 16 6.94 -11.62 7.25
N CYS A 17 5.61 -11.47 7.21
CA CYS A 17 4.83 -11.77 6.03
C CYS A 17 5.23 -10.83 4.89
N GLY A 18 6.00 -11.34 3.93
CA GLY A 18 6.49 -10.59 2.77
C GLY A 18 5.36 -9.94 1.96
N ASP A 19 4.15 -10.50 2.03
CA ASP A 19 2.99 -10.07 1.23
C ASP A 19 1.91 -9.31 2.03
N CYS A 20 2.11 -9.06 3.34
CA CYS A 20 1.13 -8.32 4.13
C CYS A 20 1.42 -6.81 4.08
N PRO A 21 0.41 -5.94 3.85
CA PRO A 21 0.61 -4.48 3.78
C PRO A 21 1.26 -3.89 5.03
N HIS A 22 1.00 -4.50 6.19
CA HIS A 22 1.58 -4.11 7.46
C HIS A 22 3.07 -4.49 7.56
N GLY A 23 3.47 -5.64 7.00
CA GLY A 23 4.86 -6.11 6.95
C GLY A 23 5.72 -5.33 5.98
N ALA A 24 5.16 -4.92 4.84
CA ALA A 24 5.84 -4.05 3.90
C ALA A 24 6.10 -2.64 4.47
N ARG A 25 5.11 -2.04 5.16
CA ARG A 25 5.29 -0.77 5.88
C ARG A 25 6.34 -0.86 6.98
N GLU A 26 6.31 -1.92 7.77
CA GLU A 26 7.26 -2.12 8.86
C GLU A 26 8.67 -2.42 8.33
N GLY A 27 8.79 -3.14 7.21
CA GLY A 27 10.03 -3.34 6.49
C GLY A 27 10.64 -2.02 5.99
N HIS A 28 9.82 -1.15 5.37
CA HIS A 28 10.26 0.17 4.93
C HIS A 28 10.68 1.06 6.10
N ARG A 29 9.92 1.09 7.21
CA ARG A 29 10.28 1.83 8.43
C ARG A 29 11.62 1.38 8.99
N ARG A 30 11.85 0.07 9.10
CA ARG A 30 13.14 -0.47 9.55
C ARG A 30 14.29 -0.09 8.61
N ALA A 31 14.06 -0.12 7.29
CA ALA A 31 15.07 0.30 6.31
C ALA A 31 15.42 1.80 6.45
N VAL A 32 14.42 2.66 6.66
CA VAL A 32 14.63 4.09 6.92
C VAL A 32 15.38 4.32 8.23
N ALA A 33 15.01 3.61 9.30
CA ALA A 33 15.69 3.71 10.59
C ALA A 33 17.17 3.28 10.48
N ALA A 34 17.45 2.19 9.76
CA ALA A 34 18.82 1.73 9.51
C ALA A 34 19.63 2.74 8.68
N PHE A 35 19.01 3.36 7.66
CA PHE A 35 19.64 4.42 6.88
C PHE A 35 20.01 5.64 7.74
N LEU A 36 19.09 6.09 8.61
CA LEU A 36 19.34 7.21 9.51
C LEU A 36 20.47 6.90 10.51
N ALA A 37 20.44 5.70 11.10
CA ALA A 37 21.50 5.25 12.01
C ALA A 37 22.88 5.27 11.31
N LYS A 38 22.96 4.76 10.08
CA LYS A 38 24.19 4.77 9.29
C LYS A 38 24.66 6.19 8.95
N ARG A 39 23.74 7.10 8.59
CA ARG A 39 24.07 8.50 8.36
C ARG A 39 24.64 9.14 9.61
N ASP A 40 24.03 8.89 10.76
CA ASP A 40 24.44 9.48 12.03
C ASP A 40 25.78 8.91 12.50
N GLU A 41 26.05 7.62 12.27
CA GLU A 41 27.36 6.98 12.50
C GLU A 41 28.46 7.62 11.65
N LEU A 42 28.21 7.80 10.34
CA LEU A 42 29.14 8.45 9.42
C LEU A 42 29.35 9.93 9.79
N ALA A 43 28.31 10.63 10.26
CA ALA A 43 28.41 12.01 10.74
C ALA A 43 29.22 12.12 12.05
N ALA A 44 29.17 11.10 12.90
CA ALA A 44 30.02 10.97 14.08
C ALA A 44 31.47 10.55 13.74
N GLY A 45 31.80 10.35 12.46
CA GLY A 45 33.13 9.94 12.00
C GLY A 45 33.42 8.45 12.22
N GLN A 46 32.41 7.63 12.51
CA GLN A 46 32.54 6.18 12.65
C GLN A 46 32.25 5.46 11.33
N GLY A 47 32.80 4.25 11.16
CA GLY A 47 32.55 3.42 9.97
C GLY A 47 33.34 3.79 8.71
N LEU A 48 34.25 4.77 8.75
CA LEU A 48 35.11 5.13 7.62
C LEU A 48 36.25 4.11 7.40
N PRO A 49 36.49 3.64 6.17
CA PRO A 49 37.66 2.82 5.87
C PRO A 49 38.97 3.59 6.09
N ALA A 50 39.96 2.93 6.70
CA ALA A 50 41.29 3.53 6.91
C ALA A 50 41.94 4.02 5.60
N ALA A 51 41.63 3.36 4.48
CA ALA A 51 42.10 3.71 3.14
C ALA A 51 41.52 5.03 2.58
N VAL A 52 40.46 5.59 3.17
CA VAL A 52 39.91 6.89 2.76
C VAL A 52 40.00 7.94 3.86
N ALA A 53 40.20 7.51 5.12
CA ALA A 53 40.31 8.38 6.29
C ALA A 53 41.49 9.35 6.21
N HIS A 54 42.55 9.02 5.47
CA HIS A 54 43.73 9.88 5.31
C HIS A 54 43.50 11.08 4.37
N SER A 55 42.38 11.14 3.64
CA SER A 55 42.05 12.22 2.72
C SER A 55 40.61 12.69 2.92
N ALA A 56 40.44 13.95 3.34
CA ALA A 56 39.12 14.56 3.52
C ALA A 56 38.30 14.62 2.21
N GLY A 57 38.95 14.60 1.04
CA GLY A 57 38.28 14.48 -0.25
C GLY A 57 37.77 13.06 -0.50
N ALA A 58 38.63 12.05 -0.31
CA ALA A 58 38.28 10.64 -0.50
C ALA A 58 37.20 10.18 0.50
N SER A 59 37.30 10.63 1.75
CA SER A 59 36.30 10.41 2.79
C SER A 59 34.92 10.92 2.39
N ARG A 60 34.81 12.16 1.89
CA ARG A 60 33.53 12.75 1.48
C ARG A 60 32.92 12.02 0.28
N GLN A 61 33.75 11.66 -0.69
CA GLN A 61 33.30 10.90 -1.86
C GLN A 61 32.76 9.53 -1.44
N TRP A 62 33.53 8.80 -0.61
CA TRP A 62 33.13 7.50 -0.12
C TRP A 62 31.83 7.55 0.71
N VAL A 63 31.70 8.52 1.63
CA VAL A 63 30.46 8.73 2.39
C VAL A 63 29.27 8.98 1.47
N SER A 64 29.45 9.80 0.43
CA SER A 64 28.41 10.08 -0.56
C SER A 64 27.99 8.82 -1.32
N ASP A 65 28.95 8.01 -1.76
CA ASP A 65 28.70 6.78 -2.51
C ASP A 65 27.98 5.74 -1.62
N GLU A 66 28.42 5.60 -0.36
CA GLU A 66 27.85 4.67 0.61
C GLU A 66 26.41 5.05 1.01
N LEU A 67 26.15 6.34 1.24
CA LEU A 67 24.81 6.85 1.49
C LEU A 67 23.92 6.70 0.25
N THR A 68 24.47 6.91 -0.95
CA THR A 68 23.73 6.72 -2.21
C THR A 68 23.32 5.26 -2.39
N GLN A 69 24.23 4.31 -2.14
CA GLN A 69 23.92 2.89 -2.19
C GLN A 69 22.86 2.49 -1.15
N SER A 70 22.99 3.01 0.08
CA SER A 70 22.03 2.73 1.15
C SER A 70 20.65 3.33 0.86
N ALA A 71 20.59 4.53 0.26
CA ALA A 71 19.34 5.16 -0.18
C ALA A 71 18.65 4.38 -1.30
N ARG A 72 19.42 3.77 -2.23
CA ARG A 72 18.85 2.87 -3.25
C ARG A 72 18.17 1.66 -2.63
N ALA A 73 18.78 1.05 -1.62
CA ALA A 73 18.17 -0.08 -0.91
C ALA A 73 16.85 0.32 -0.21
N VAL A 74 16.77 1.52 0.38
CA VAL A 74 15.51 2.06 0.94
C VAL A 74 14.47 2.31 -0.15
N ALA A 75 14.89 2.84 -1.31
CA ALA A 75 14.02 3.10 -2.44
C ALA A 75 13.42 1.81 -3.02
N ASP A 76 14.22 0.76 -3.17
CA ASP A 76 13.73 -0.54 -3.65
C ASP A 76 12.68 -1.13 -2.71
N ARG A 77 12.93 -1.10 -1.39
CA ARG A 77 11.93 -1.50 -0.37
C ARG A 77 10.69 -0.61 -0.36
N SER A 78 10.82 0.67 -0.70
CA SER A 78 9.68 1.59 -0.79
C SER A 78 8.78 1.26 -1.98
N ARG A 79 9.35 0.80 -3.10
CA ARG A 79 8.61 0.36 -4.29
C ARG A 79 7.79 -0.89 -3.98
N GLU A 80 8.42 -1.88 -3.34
CA GLU A 80 7.74 -3.10 -2.88
C GLU A 80 6.58 -2.78 -1.91
N ALA A 81 6.78 -1.84 -0.98
CA ALA A 81 5.72 -1.40 -0.06
C ALA A 81 4.64 -0.56 -0.73
N GLY A 82 4.99 0.23 -1.75
CA GLY A 82 4.08 1.04 -2.55
C GLY A 82 3.07 0.19 -3.32
N ASP A 83 3.53 -0.89 -3.95
CA ASP A 83 2.68 -1.80 -4.71
C ASP A 83 1.65 -2.52 -3.82
N ALA A 84 2.09 -2.96 -2.63
CA ALA A 84 1.20 -3.57 -1.64
C ALA A 84 0.14 -2.59 -1.12
N TRP A 85 0.53 -1.33 -0.89
CA TRP A 85 -0.41 -0.28 -0.47
C TRP A 85 -1.43 0.05 -1.58
N LEU A 86 -0.97 0.27 -2.81
CA LEU A 86 -1.82 0.50 -3.97
C LEU A 86 -2.81 -0.64 -4.18
N HIS A 87 -2.36 -1.89 -4.06
CA HIS A 87 -3.23 -3.06 -4.14
C HIS A 87 -4.30 -3.07 -3.05
N SER A 88 -3.93 -2.77 -1.80
CA SER A 88 -4.86 -2.74 -0.67
C SER A 88 -5.91 -1.62 -0.78
N VAL A 89 -5.50 -0.42 -1.20
CA VAL A 89 -6.40 0.72 -1.43
C VAL A 89 -7.35 0.41 -2.57
N TRP A 90 -6.86 -0.19 -3.65
CA TRP A 90 -7.68 -0.61 -4.78
C TRP A 90 -8.79 -1.58 -4.39
N LEU A 91 -8.49 -2.62 -3.59
CA LEU A 91 -9.49 -3.56 -3.10
C LEU A 91 -10.55 -2.86 -2.25
N ARG A 92 -10.14 -1.96 -1.35
CA ARG A 92 -11.07 -1.17 -0.54
C ARG A 92 -11.95 -0.27 -1.37
N THR A 93 -11.41 0.44 -2.36
CA THR A 93 -12.18 1.31 -3.25
C THR A 93 -13.21 0.51 -4.04
N LEU A 94 -12.84 -0.67 -4.56
CA LEU A 94 -13.79 -1.57 -5.21
C LEU A 94 -14.89 -2.03 -4.25
N GLN A 95 -14.54 -2.44 -3.03
CA GLN A 95 -15.53 -2.83 -2.02
C GLN A 95 -16.50 -1.69 -1.69
N VAL A 96 -16.02 -0.45 -1.57
CA VAL A 96 -16.86 0.72 -1.30
C VAL A 96 -17.80 1.01 -2.48
N VAL A 97 -17.28 1.00 -3.72
CA VAL A 97 -18.10 1.26 -4.92
C VAL A 97 -19.20 0.20 -5.07
N TRP A 98 -18.84 -1.09 -4.98
CA TRP A 98 -19.83 -2.16 -5.07
C TRP A 98 -20.78 -2.19 -3.87
N GLY A 99 -20.28 -1.88 -2.66
CA GLY A 99 -21.11 -1.72 -1.48
C GLY A 99 -22.16 -0.62 -1.65
N ALA A 100 -21.78 0.53 -2.21
CA ALA A 100 -22.71 1.62 -2.51
C ALA A 100 -23.79 1.20 -3.53
N VAL A 101 -23.42 0.43 -4.56
CA VAL A 101 -24.40 -0.14 -5.52
C VAL A 101 -25.40 -1.06 -4.82
N VAL A 102 -24.92 -1.95 -3.93
CA VAL A 102 -25.80 -2.85 -3.16
C VAL A 102 -26.71 -2.05 -2.23
N VAL A 103 -26.19 -1.06 -1.50
CA VAL A 103 -26.98 -0.19 -0.63
C VAL A 103 -28.04 0.56 -1.43
N LEU A 104 -27.68 1.09 -2.60
CA LEU A 104 -28.63 1.75 -3.49
C LEU A 104 -29.73 0.79 -3.95
N ALA A 105 -29.38 -0.43 -4.35
CA ALA A 105 -30.35 -1.46 -4.72
C ALA A 105 -31.29 -1.81 -3.57
N LEU A 106 -30.76 -2.02 -2.37
CA LEU A 106 -31.55 -2.30 -1.16
C LEU A 106 -32.50 -1.13 -0.85
N ALA A 107 -32.03 0.11 -0.88
CA ALA A 107 -32.87 1.28 -0.66
C ALA A 107 -33.99 1.40 -1.71
N GLN A 108 -33.71 1.14 -2.99
CA GLN A 108 -34.72 1.15 -4.05
C GLN A 108 -35.75 0.04 -3.90
N THR A 109 -35.33 -1.17 -3.49
CA THR A 109 -36.26 -2.28 -3.22
C THR A 109 -37.14 -2.01 -2.00
N ALA A 110 -36.57 -1.48 -0.91
CA ALA A 110 -37.32 -1.14 0.29
C ALA A 110 -38.35 -0.03 0.02
N THR A 111 -37.96 1.01 -0.73
CA THR A 111 -38.86 2.11 -1.11
C THR A 111 -39.84 1.76 -2.23
N ALA A 112 -39.69 0.60 -2.87
CA ALA A 112 -40.67 0.07 -3.82
C ALA A 112 -41.85 -0.62 -3.14
N ILE A 113 -41.71 -0.98 -1.87
CA ILE A 113 -42.81 -1.55 -1.07
C ILE A 113 -43.87 -0.46 -0.88
N GLY A 114 -45.04 -0.66 -1.49
CA GLY A 114 -46.17 0.27 -1.46
C GLY A 114 -46.26 1.27 -2.63
N ALA A 115 -45.13 1.74 -3.17
CA ALA A 115 -45.10 2.71 -4.28
C ALA A 115 -45.00 2.08 -5.68
N GLY A 116 -44.72 0.77 -5.76
CA GLY A 116 -44.49 0.06 -7.03
C GLY A 116 -43.10 0.35 -7.62
N TRP A 117 -42.73 -0.38 -8.69
CA TRP A 117 -41.42 -0.26 -9.34
C TRP A 117 -41.50 0.65 -10.57
N THR A 118 -40.57 1.59 -10.73
CA THR A 118 -40.59 2.58 -11.82
C THR A 118 -39.38 2.45 -12.75
N GLY A 119 -39.54 2.89 -14.00
CA GLY A 119 -38.45 2.93 -14.98
C GLY A 119 -37.26 3.79 -14.53
N ALA A 120 -37.52 4.91 -13.82
CA ALA A 120 -36.47 5.76 -13.27
C ALA A 120 -35.55 5.00 -12.28
N ARG A 121 -36.09 4.07 -11.48
CA ARG A 121 -35.30 3.23 -10.57
C ARG A 121 -34.41 2.26 -11.32
N THR A 122 -34.93 1.63 -12.38
CA THR A 122 -34.10 0.75 -13.24
C THR A 122 -32.98 1.52 -13.93
N ALA A 123 -33.26 2.72 -14.45
CA ALA A 123 -32.25 3.56 -15.07
C ALA A 123 -31.16 3.97 -14.08
N GLY A 124 -31.54 4.34 -12.85
CA GLY A 124 -30.59 4.66 -11.78
C GLY A 124 -29.69 3.48 -11.39
N LEU A 125 -30.24 2.27 -11.26
CA LEU A 125 -29.46 1.07 -10.95
C LEU A 125 -28.51 0.69 -12.11
N LEU A 126 -28.99 0.78 -13.35
CA LEU A 126 -28.16 0.55 -14.53
C LEU A 126 -27.03 1.56 -14.64
N ALA A 127 -27.31 2.85 -14.41
CA ALA A 127 -26.28 3.89 -14.40
C ALA A 127 -25.22 3.63 -13.32
N ALA A 128 -25.63 3.22 -12.12
CA ALA A 128 -24.72 2.87 -11.04
C ALA A 128 -23.85 1.65 -11.39
N LEU A 129 -24.43 0.61 -12.01
CA LEU A 129 -23.69 -0.57 -12.48
C LEU A 129 -22.70 -0.22 -13.59
N VAL A 130 -23.10 0.59 -14.55
CA VAL A 130 -22.23 1.05 -15.64
C VAL A 130 -21.08 1.87 -15.08
N ALA A 131 -21.35 2.82 -14.17
CA ALA A 131 -20.31 3.62 -13.54
C ALA A 131 -19.32 2.75 -12.74
N ALA A 132 -19.82 1.81 -11.93
CA ALA A 132 -18.97 0.87 -11.18
C ALA A 132 -18.13 -0.01 -12.11
N GLY A 133 -18.71 -0.50 -13.21
CA GLY A 133 -18.03 -1.25 -14.25
C GLY A 133 -16.92 -0.44 -14.93
N LEU A 134 -17.22 0.79 -15.35
CA LEU A 134 -16.25 1.70 -15.97
C LEU A 134 -15.09 2.02 -15.02
N LEU A 135 -15.37 2.34 -13.76
CA LEU A 135 -14.32 2.57 -12.75
C LEU A 135 -13.45 1.33 -12.55
N THR A 136 -14.06 0.13 -12.54
CA THR A 136 -13.34 -1.14 -12.43
C THR A 136 -12.43 -1.37 -13.65
N VAL A 137 -12.93 -1.14 -14.86
CA VAL A 137 -12.18 -1.32 -16.12
C VAL A 137 -11.07 -0.27 -16.24
N ALA A 138 -11.36 1.00 -15.98
CA ALA A 138 -10.37 2.08 -15.99
C ALA A 138 -9.22 1.78 -15.01
N ALA A 139 -9.55 1.31 -13.80
CA ALA A 139 -8.56 0.89 -12.82
C ALA A 139 -7.71 -0.30 -13.31
N ARG A 140 -8.30 -1.31 -13.98
CA ARG A 140 -7.53 -2.42 -14.56
C ARG A 140 -6.62 -1.99 -15.70
N LEU A 141 -7.10 -1.11 -16.58
CA LEU A 141 -6.33 -0.60 -17.71
C LEU A 141 -5.16 0.27 -17.25
N HIS A 142 -5.34 1.07 -16.20
CA HIS A 142 -4.26 1.86 -15.62
C HIS A 142 -3.18 0.96 -15.01
N ARG A 143 -3.56 -0.14 -14.35
CA ARG A 143 -2.63 -1.12 -13.78
C ARG A 143 -1.83 -1.88 -14.84
N ALA A 144 -2.41 -2.12 -16.02
CA ALA A 144 -1.71 -2.76 -17.13
C ALA A 144 -0.67 -1.85 -17.81
N ARG A 145 -0.66 -0.55 -17.50
CA ARG A 145 0.21 0.45 -18.14
C ARG A 145 1.29 1.05 -17.23
N GLY A 146 1.36 0.64 -15.96
CA GLY A 146 2.38 1.10 -15.00
C GLY A 146 1.79 2.03 -13.95
#